data_AF-A0A383VJQ7-F1
#
_entry.id   AF-A0A383VJQ7-F1
#
_cell.length_a   1.000
_cell.length_b   1.000
_cell.length_c   1.000
_cell.angle_alpha   90.00
_cell.angle_beta   90.00
_cell.angle_gamma   90.00
#
_symmetry.space_group_name_H-M   'P 1'
#
loop_
_entity.id
_entity.type
_entity.pdbx_description
1 polymer ?
#
loop_
_entity_poly.entity_id
_entity_poly.type
_entity_poly.pdbx_seq_one_letter_code
_entity_poly.pdbx_strand_id
1 'polypeptide(L)'
;MAVLVQQAAAHMVMFNPKSRPWYDYLLNYNYNPHAVFAGGVKSVSKNGQLQWPQHNMHSICGDAVDERKWDKPGQLGGTYKKGQTITTDIVFAQNHLGRVYMRLCPLDAKAVKDCVPLRRPDGKGVTYDLPWTKGWWGVTDGFTPPVSMQNLDFRMSKMQLVGKPQGCAAWSCDQFRGMFVYSFDWQLPKDFTCEQCKLQLYYLTASRCWPPCQQEPCKKPVDYEYCGKPGATYPEEFWNCADIKITS
;
A
#
# COMPACT_ATOMS: atom_id res chain seq x y z
N MET A 1 -33.69 -13.04 -2.72
CA MET A 1 -32.62 -13.65 -1.92
C MET A 1 -31.46 -12.68 -1.89
N ALA A 2 -31.19 -12.06 -0.74
CA ALA A 2 -30.03 -11.20 -0.57
C ALA A 2 -28.79 -12.09 -0.44
N VAL A 3 -27.98 -12.15 -1.50
CA VAL A 3 -26.64 -12.75 -1.40
C VAL A 3 -25.85 -11.80 -0.50
N LEU A 4 -25.60 -12.22 0.74
CA LEU A 4 -24.54 -11.65 1.56
C LEU A 4 -23.24 -11.82 0.77
N VAL A 5 -22.84 -10.77 0.05
CA VAL A 5 -21.47 -10.65 -0.45
C VAL A 5 -20.61 -10.52 0.80
N GLN A 6 -20.05 -11.64 1.23
CA GLN A 6 -18.98 -11.68 2.22
C GLN A 6 -17.94 -10.67 1.74
N GLN A 7 -17.83 -9.56 2.46
CA GLN A 7 -16.85 -8.53 2.21
C GLN A 7 -15.48 -9.17 2.40
N ALA A 8 -14.88 -9.70 1.34
CA ALA A 8 -13.44 -9.85 1.28
C ALA A 8 -12.89 -8.45 1.57
N ALA A 9 -11.97 -8.33 2.52
CA ALA A 9 -11.19 -7.11 2.65
C ALA A 9 -10.00 -7.22 1.70
N ALA A 10 -9.57 -6.11 1.08
CA ALA A 10 -8.32 -6.12 0.36
C ALA A 10 -7.19 -6.48 1.33
N HIS A 11 -6.05 -6.92 0.82
CA HIS A 11 -4.90 -7.22 1.67
C HIS A 11 -3.61 -6.98 0.92
N MET A 12 -2.67 -6.29 1.54
CA MET A 12 -1.42 -5.91 0.91
C MET A 12 -0.28 -5.77 1.91
N VAL A 13 0.93 -6.14 1.49
CA VAL A 13 2.15 -5.90 2.27
C VAL A 13 3.29 -5.48 1.36
N MET A 14 3.97 -4.40 1.74
CA MET A 14 5.25 -3.99 1.18
C MET A 14 6.37 -4.76 1.86
N PHE A 15 7.06 -5.60 1.12
CA PHE A 15 8.17 -6.40 1.66
C PHE A 15 9.55 -5.90 1.23
N ASN A 16 9.60 -5.00 0.23
CA ASN A 16 10.80 -4.30 -0.18
C ASN A 16 10.51 -2.80 -0.40
N PRO A 17 11.25 -1.87 0.25
CA PRO A 17 12.05 -2.13 1.44
C PRO A 17 11.22 -2.83 2.53
N LYS A 18 11.89 -3.53 3.44
CA LYS A 18 11.19 -4.23 4.52
C LYS A 18 10.38 -3.23 5.34
N SER A 19 9.06 -3.33 5.26
CA SER A 19 8.15 -2.52 6.07
C SER A 19 8.09 -3.04 7.50
N ARG A 20 7.60 -2.20 8.42
CA ARG A 20 7.34 -2.58 9.82
C ARG A 20 6.50 -3.87 9.94
N PRO A 21 5.35 -4.01 9.25
CA PRO A 21 4.60 -5.27 9.30
C PRO A 21 5.34 -6.45 8.68
N TRP A 22 6.16 -6.23 7.65
CA TRP A 22 6.99 -7.29 7.09
C TRP A 22 8.07 -7.77 8.07
N TYR A 23 8.71 -6.87 8.80
CA TYR A 23 9.64 -7.26 9.88
C TYR A 23 8.95 -8.10 10.95
N ASP A 24 7.76 -7.69 11.40
CA ASP A 24 7.01 -8.48 12.38
C ASP A 24 6.67 -9.88 11.85
N TYR A 25 6.35 -10.01 10.56
CA TYR A 25 6.12 -11.31 9.94
C TYR A 25 7.37 -12.17 9.92
N LEU A 26 8.50 -11.61 9.47
CA LEU A 26 9.77 -12.31 9.46
C LEU A 26 10.19 -12.77 10.85
N LEU A 27 9.96 -11.94 11.87
CA LEU A 27 10.32 -12.20 13.27
C LEU A 27 9.26 -12.98 14.05
N ASN A 28 8.22 -13.49 13.37
CA ASN A 28 7.17 -14.31 13.96
C ASN A 28 6.34 -13.59 15.05
N TYR A 29 6.26 -12.26 14.98
CA TYR A 29 5.43 -11.41 15.85
C TYR A 29 4.03 -11.12 15.26
N ASN A 30 3.87 -11.22 13.94
CA ASN A 30 2.58 -11.00 13.27
C ASN A 30 2.41 -11.88 12.01
N TYR A 31 1.46 -12.81 12.04
CA TYR A 31 1.10 -13.65 10.88
C TYR A 31 0.13 -12.97 9.90
N ASN A 32 -0.27 -11.73 10.18
CA ASN A 32 -1.14 -10.94 9.33
C ASN A 32 -0.50 -9.60 8.96
N PRO A 33 0.68 -9.61 8.28
CA PRO A 33 1.35 -8.36 7.90
C PRO A 33 0.64 -7.61 6.76
N HIS A 34 -0.36 -8.25 6.14
CA HIS A 34 -1.08 -7.76 4.97
C HIS A 34 -2.39 -7.03 5.34
N ALA A 35 -2.70 -6.92 6.63
CA ALA A 35 -3.94 -6.37 7.19
C ALA A 35 -3.71 -5.07 7.98
N VAL A 36 -2.90 -4.15 7.45
CA VAL A 36 -2.64 -2.86 8.10
C VAL A 36 -3.58 -1.80 7.55
N PHE A 37 -4.82 -1.83 8.05
CA PHE A 37 -5.97 -1.09 7.50
C PHE A 37 -6.67 -0.15 8.49
N ALA A 38 -5.99 0.27 9.57
CA ALA A 38 -6.51 1.17 10.61
C ALA A 38 -7.87 0.77 11.22
N GLY A 39 -8.06 -0.54 11.45
CA GLY A 39 -9.32 -1.11 11.97
C GLY A 39 -10.45 -1.27 10.94
N GLY A 40 -10.21 -0.93 9.67
CA GLY A 40 -11.10 -1.20 8.53
C GLY A 40 -12.11 -0.08 8.31
N VAL A 41 -12.95 -0.22 7.27
CA VAL A 41 -13.84 0.86 6.78
C VAL A 41 -14.65 1.52 7.91
N LYS A 42 -15.24 0.73 8.81
CA LYS A 42 -16.05 1.28 9.91
C LYS A 42 -15.21 2.15 10.86
N SER A 43 -14.00 1.72 11.19
CA SER A 43 -13.08 2.47 12.06
C SER A 43 -12.62 3.76 11.38
N VAL A 44 -12.03 3.65 10.19
CA VAL A 44 -11.41 4.79 9.50
C VAL A 44 -12.43 5.84 9.02
N SER A 45 -13.66 5.43 8.69
CA SER A 45 -14.74 6.36 8.31
C SER A 45 -15.53 6.92 9.50
N LYS A 46 -15.18 6.55 10.75
CA LYS A 46 -15.96 6.85 11.96
C LYS A 46 -17.43 6.44 11.80
N ASN A 47 -17.66 5.17 11.48
CA ASN A 47 -18.97 4.59 11.17
C ASN A 47 -19.72 5.34 10.05
N GLY A 48 -19.00 5.76 9.00
CA GLY A 48 -19.57 6.46 7.85
C GLY A 48 -19.85 7.95 8.04
N GLN A 49 -19.44 8.55 9.17
CA GLN A 49 -19.58 9.99 9.42
C GLN A 49 -18.60 10.83 8.60
N LEU A 50 -17.48 10.23 8.19
CA LEU A 50 -16.46 10.88 7.38
C LEU A 50 -16.65 10.53 5.90
N GLN A 51 -16.21 11.44 5.04
CA GLN A 51 -16.02 11.19 3.61
C GLN A 51 -14.52 11.21 3.30
N TRP A 52 -14.06 10.32 2.43
CA TRP A 52 -12.67 10.37 1.95
C TRP A 52 -12.39 11.76 1.34
N PRO A 53 -11.25 12.42 1.61
CA PRO A 53 -10.05 11.90 2.27
C PRO A 53 -9.95 12.25 3.78
N GLN A 54 -11.05 12.34 4.50
CA GLN A 54 -11.00 12.48 5.96
C GLN A 54 -10.90 11.10 6.61
N HIS A 55 -9.97 10.94 7.57
CA HIS A 55 -9.71 9.65 8.20
C HIS A 55 -9.81 9.76 9.72
N ASN A 56 -10.33 8.70 10.35
CA ASN A 56 -10.34 8.51 11.79
C ASN A 56 -9.29 7.45 12.16
N MET A 57 -8.03 7.86 12.26
CA MET A 57 -6.89 6.98 12.51
C MET A 57 -5.86 7.68 13.41
N HIS A 58 -4.97 6.92 14.04
CA HIS A 58 -3.95 7.51 14.90
C HIS A 58 -2.74 8.01 14.13
N SER A 59 -2.27 7.22 13.16
CA SER A 59 -1.01 7.48 12.46
C SER A 59 -1.13 7.23 10.96
N ILE A 60 -0.24 7.85 10.20
CA ILE A 60 -0.09 7.62 8.76
C ILE A 60 0.53 6.27 8.40
N CYS A 61 0.80 5.42 9.40
CA CYS A 61 1.34 4.07 9.24
C CYS A 61 0.28 2.97 9.46
N GLY A 62 -1.00 3.34 9.59
CA GLY A 62 -2.14 2.42 9.54
C GLY A 62 -2.64 1.92 10.89
N ASP A 63 -2.30 2.62 11.98
CA ASP A 63 -2.89 2.38 13.30
C ASP A 63 -4.31 2.96 13.39
N ALA A 64 -5.24 2.19 13.95
CA ALA A 64 -6.53 2.73 14.39
C ALA A 64 -6.35 3.78 15.50
N VAL A 65 -7.40 4.54 15.84
CA VAL A 65 -7.36 5.67 16.80
C VAL A 65 -6.72 5.30 18.15
N ASP A 66 -6.94 4.08 18.62
CA ASP A 66 -6.45 3.58 19.92
C ASP A 66 -5.18 2.71 19.81
N GLU A 67 -4.61 2.58 18.61
CA GLU A 67 -3.42 1.79 18.34
C GLU A 67 -2.17 2.66 18.14
N ARG A 68 -1.00 2.15 18.52
CA ARG A 68 0.28 2.87 18.43
C ARG A 68 1.39 2.00 17.85
N LYS A 69 1.04 0.84 17.29
CA LYS A 69 2.00 -0.21 16.93
C LYS A 69 2.85 0.24 15.76
N TRP A 70 2.21 0.68 14.69
CA TRP A 70 2.87 0.99 13.43
C TRP A 70 3.44 2.39 13.36
N ASP A 71 3.08 3.29 14.27
CA ASP A 71 3.65 4.63 14.40
C ASP A 71 5.06 4.62 15.00
N LYS A 72 5.34 3.63 15.86
CA LYS A 72 6.67 3.42 16.46
C LYS A 72 7.71 3.13 15.36
N PRO A 73 8.86 3.84 15.36
CA PRO A 73 9.99 3.54 14.49
C PRO A 73 10.42 2.06 14.58
N GLY A 74 10.65 1.45 13.42
CA GLY A 74 11.14 0.08 13.29
C GLY A 74 12.63 0.03 12.89
N GLN A 75 13.05 -1.16 12.44
CA GLN A 75 14.39 -1.37 11.89
C GLN A 75 14.52 -0.76 10.49
N LEU A 76 15.73 -0.32 10.13
CA LEU A 76 16.02 0.17 8.77
C LEU A 76 15.81 -0.94 7.73
N GLY A 77 14.78 -0.78 6.90
CA GLY A 77 14.45 -1.65 5.77
C GLY A 77 15.26 -1.37 4.50
N GLY A 78 16.03 -0.29 4.46
CA GLY A 78 16.89 0.07 3.33
C GLY A 78 17.74 1.33 3.55
N THR A 79 18.82 1.47 2.77
CA THR A 79 19.65 2.68 2.69
C THR A 79 19.79 3.09 1.23
N TYR A 80 19.56 4.37 0.93
CA TYR A 80 19.50 4.90 -0.43
C TYR A 80 20.26 6.22 -0.53
N LYS A 81 20.55 6.65 -1.75
CA LYS A 81 21.08 8.01 -2.02
C LYS A 81 19.95 8.97 -2.35
N LYS A 82 20.06 10.23 -1.96
CA LYS A 82 19.14 11.28 -2.40
C LYS A 82 19.10 11.34 -3.93
N GLY A 83 17.93 11.59 -4.50
CA GLY A 83 17.76 11.59 -5.96
C GLY A 83 17.84 10.21 -6.63
N GLN A 84 17.97 9.12 -5.88
CA GLN A 84 17.93 7.76 -6.44
C GLN A 84 16.49 7.37 -6.84
N THR A 85 16.36 6.64 -7.94
CA THR A 85 15.15 5.85 -8.22
C THR A 85 15.20 4.55 -7.42
N ILE A 86 14.20 4.33 -6.58
CA ILE A 86 14.05 3.11 -5.78
C ILE A 86 12.90 2.26 -6.30
N THR A 87 13.00 0.95 -6.13
CA THR A 87 11.90 0.02 -6.39
C THR A 87 11.26 -0.39 -5.08
N THR A 88 9.93 -0.40 -5.02
CA THR A 88 9.17 -0.99 -3.93
C THR A 88 8.39 -2.19 -4.40
N ASP A 89 8.49 -3.30 -3.68
CA ASP A 89 7.81 -4.55 -4.01
C ASP A 89 6.68 -4.82 -3.03
N ILE A 90 5.50 -5.02 -3.60
CA ILE A 90 4.24 -5.18 -2.88
C ILE A 90 3.59 -6.48 -3.32
N VAL A 91 3.13 -7.28 -2.36
CA VAL A 91 2.18 -8.36 -2.61
C VAL A 91 0.79 -7.85 -2.26
N PHE A 92 -0.16 -8.01 -3.19
CA PHE A 92 -1.58 -7.86 -2.93
C PHE A 92 -2.18 -9.26 -2.74
N ALA A 93 -2.27 -9.72 -1.49
CA ALA A 93 -2.83 -11.03 -1.17
C ALA A 93 -4.32 -11.12 -1.56
N GLN A 94 -5.02 -9.99 -1.51
CA GLN A 94 -6.33 -9.78 -2.11
C GLN A 94 -6.34 -8.39 -2.78
N ASN A 95 -6.39 -8.36 -4.10
CA ASN A 95 -6.33 -7.14 -4.91
C ASN A 95 -7.75 -6.61 -5.17
N HIS A 96 -8.02 -5.37 -4.77
CA HIS A 96 -9.32 -4.70 -4.90
C HIS A 96 -9.27 -3.53 -5.90
N LEU A 97 -8.40 -3.63 -6.92
CA LEU A 97 -8.05 -2.54 -7.83
C LEU A 97 -7.67 -1.27 -7.07
N GLY A 98 -7.78 -0.10 -7.68
CA GLY A 98 -7.52 1.17 -7.02
C GLY A 98 -6.08 1.63 -7.24
N ARG A 99 -5.50 2.30 -6.25
CA ARG A 99 -4.30 3.12 -6.46
C ARG A 99 -3.33 3.07 -5.31
N VAL A 100 -2.04 2.97 -5.64
CA VAL A 100 -0.94 3.10 -4.68
C VAL A 100 -0.28 4.47 -4.74
N TYR A 101 0.07 4.96 -3.55
CA TYR A 101 0.80 6.20 -3.31
C TYR A 101 2.05 5.86 -2.49
N MET A 102 3.16 6.52 -2.80
CA MET A 102 4.36 6.46 -1.98
C MET A 102 4.74 7.86 -1.50
N ARG A 103 5.11 7.97 -0.24
CA ARG A 103 5.53 9.25 0.37
C ARG A 103 6.77 9.05 1.21
N LEU A 104 7.60 10.08 1.24
CA LEU A 104 8.73 10.17 2.14
C LEU A 104 8.40 11.18 3.23
N CYS A 105 8.51 10.77 4.49
CA CYS A 105 8.14 11.59 5.63
C CYS A 105 9.30 11.66 6.65
N PRO A 106 9.46 12.77 7.38
CA PRO A 106 10.20 12.78 8.64
C PRO A 106 9.75 11.65 9.57
N LEU A 107 10.65 11.14 10.40
CA LEU A 107 10.39 9.97 11.24
C LEU A 107 9.22 10.18 12.23
N ASP A 108 9.04 11.40 12.70
CA ASP A 108 8.02 11.82 13.67
C ASP A 108 6.72 12.32 13.02
N ALA A 109 6.67 12.44 11.68
CA ALA A 109 5.51 12.95 10.95
C ALA A 109 4.20 12.24 11.35
N LYS A 110 3.20 13.01 11.80
CA LYS A 110 1.89 12.49 12.21
C LYS A 110 0.81 12.68 11.16
N ALA A 111 1.02 13.57 10.20
CA ALA A 111 0.07 13.86 9.15
C ALA A 111 0.73 13.80 7.77
N VAL A 112 -0.08 13.47 6.75
CA VAL A 112 0.38 13.36 5.35
C VAL A 112 0.93 14.69 4.81
N LYS A 113 0.45 15.83 5.33
CA LYS A 113 0.93 17.16 4.95
C LYS A 113 2.42 17.39 5.27
N ASP A 114 2.98 16.63 6.21
CA ASP A 114 4.38 16.73 6.62
C ASP A 114 5.28 15.83 5.74
N CYS A 115 4.70 15.15 4.75
CA CYS A 115 5.38 14.23 3.85
C CYS A 115 5.52 14.79 2.44
N VAL A 116 6.51 14.29 1.71
CA VAL A 116 6.71 14.55 0.28
C VAL A 116 6.19 13.36 -0.53
N PRO A 117 5.20 13.54 -1.43
CA PRO A 117 4.80 12.48 -2.35
C PRO A 117 5.92 12.18 -3.34
N LEU A 118 6.22 10.89 -3.52
CA LEU A 118 7.25 10.46 -4.48
C LEU A 118 6.68 10.44 -5.89
N ARG A 119 7.50 10.91 -6.84
CA ARG A 119 7.15 10.93 -8.26
C ARG A 119 7.52 9.62 -8.92
N ARG A 120 6.76 9.27 -9.96
CA ARG A 120 7.11 8.20 -10.87
C ARG A 120 8.25 8.64 -11.79
N PRO A 121 9.27 7.81 -12.03
CA PRO A 121 10.36 8.15 -12.95
C PRO A 121 9.91 8.39 -14.39
N ASP A 122 8.77 7.82 -14.80
CA ASP A 122 8.18 8.00 -16.13
C ASP A 122 7.45 9.35 -16.32
N GLY A 123 7.40 10.20 -15.28
CA GLY A 123 6.75 11.50 -15.33
C GLY A 123 5.23 11.47 -15.28
N LYS A 124 4.58 10.31 -15.15
CA LYS A 124 3.11 10.16 -15.15
C LYS A 124 2.47 10.43 -13.77
N GLY A 125 3.07 11.31 -12.97
CA GLY A 125 2.53 11.76 -11.69
C GLY A 125 3.13 11.06 -10.46
N VAL A 126 2.31 10.86 -9.43
CA VAL A 126 2.74 10.44 -8.07
C VAL A 126 2.08 9.14 -7.59
N THR A 127 1.44 8.40 -8.50
CA THR A 127 0.67 7.19 -8.15
C THR A 127 0.62 6.18 -9.27
N TYR A 128 0.43 4.91 -8.92
CA TYR A 128 0.12 3.85 -9.88
C TYR A 128 -1.29 3.31 -9.65
N ASP A 129 -2.03 3.17 -10.75
CA ASP A 129 -3.31 2.46 -10.75
C ASP A 129 -3.07 0.97 -10.94
N LEU A 130 -3.80 0.16 -10.17
CA LEU A 130 -3.76 -1.28 -10.30
C LEU A 130 -4.56 -1.72 -11.54
N PRO A 131 -4.01 -2.65 -12.34
CA PRO A 131 -4.65 -3.14 -13.56
C PRO A 131 -5.86 -3.99 -13.25
N TRP A 132 -6.77 -4.08 -14.22
CA TRP A 132 -7.92 -4.97 -14.15
C TRP A 132 -7.51 -6.45 -14.03
N THR A 133 -8.20 -7.20 -13.19
CA THR A 133 -7.95 -8.62 -12.95
C THR A 133 -9.19 -9.47 -13.26
N LYS A 134 -8.99 -10.76 -13.58
CA LYS A 134 -10.07 -11.68 -14.05
C LYS A 134 -10.88 -12.24 -12.88
N GLY A 135 -11.39 -11.38 -12.01
CA GLY A 135 -12.17 -11.78 -10.84
C GLY A 135 -13.53 -11.09 -10.75
N TRP A 136 -14.17 -11.18 -9.59
CA TRP A 136 -15.49 -10.61 -9.34
C TRP A 136 -15.39 -9.09 -9.29
N TRP A 137 -15.81 -8.40 -10.36
CA TRP A 137 -15.68 -6.94 -10.50
C TRP A 137 -14.24 -6.41 -10.40
N GLY A 138 -13.27 -7.20 -10.86
CA GLY A 138 -11.84 -6.85 -10.81
C GLY A 138 -11.17 -7.10 -9.45
N VAL A 139 -11.84 -7.80 -8.53
CA VAL A 139 -11.24 -8.29 -7.29
C VAL A 139 -10.64 -9.67 -7.49
N THR A 140 -9.36 -9.89 -7.14
CA THR A 140 -8.71 -11.21 -7.24
C THR A 140 -7.86 -11.56 -6.03
N ASP A 141 -7.61 -12.85 -5.86
CA ASP A 141 -6.52 -13.33 -5.00
C ASP A 141 -5.14 -12.90 -5.52
N GLY A 142 -4.14 -13.01 -4.66
CA GLY A 142 -2.75 -12.73 -5.01
C GLY A 142 -2.11 -13.72 -5.99
N PHE A 143 -2.77 -14.83 -6.33
CA PHE A 143 -2.23 -15.85 -7.23
C PHE A 143 -2.63 -15.63 -8.69
N THR A 144 -3.72 -14.91 -8.91
CA THR A 144 -4.31 -14.62 -10.21
C THR A 144 -3.65 -13.38 -10.84
N PRO A 145 -3.18 -13.46 -12.10
CA PRO A 145 -2.58 -12.32 -12.78
C PRO A 145 -3.66 -11.31 -13.23
N PRO A 146 -3.28 -10.06 -13.52
CA PRO A 146 -4.15 -9.15 -14.25
C PRO A 146 -4.49 -9.68 -15.65
N VAL A 147 -5.60 -9.20 -16.21
CA VAL A 147 -6.12 -9.65 -17.52
C VAL A 147 -5.14 -9.32 -18.66
N SER A 148 -4.41 -8.22 -18.52
CA SER A 148 -3.29 -7.88 -19.39
C SER A 148 -2.05 -7.59 -18.56
N MET A 149 -0.95 -8.24 -18.92
CA MET A 149 0.39 -7.90 -18.42
C MET A 149 1.16 -7.00 -19.40
N GLN A 150 0.55 -6.62 -20.53
CA GLN A 150 1.15 -5.75 -21.52
C GLN A 150 0.95 -4.29 -21.13
N ASN A 151 1.98 -3.45 -21.33
CA ASN A 151 1.96 -2.01 -21.05
C ASN A 151 1.65 -1.65 -19.60
N LEU A 152 2.02 -2.52 -18.65
CA LEU A 152 2.00 -2.16 -17.24
C LEU A 152 3.05 -1.09 -16.98
N ASP A 153 2.68 -0.07 -16.20
CA ASP A 153 3.58 0.98 -15.76
C ASP A 153 4.56 0.53 -14.66
N PHE A 154 4.52 -0.74 -14.29
CA PHE A 154 5.31 -1.35 -13.23
C PHE A 154 5.66 -2.79 -13.61
N ARG A 155 6.66 -3.38 -12.92
CA ARG A 155 7.10 -4.76 -13.20
C ARG A 155 6.31 -5.75 -12.34
N MET A 156 6.09 -6.95 -12.87
CA MET A 156 5.47 -8.03 -12.12
C MET A 156 6.37 -9.26 -12.06
N SER A 157 6.37 -9.94 -10.92
CA SER A 157 7.06 -11.21 -10.72
C SER A 157 6.28 -12.12 -9.77
N LYS A 158 6.81 -13.30 -9.48
CA LYS A 158 6.25 -14.22 -8.48
C LYS A 158 7.09 -14.16 -7.21
N MET A 159 6.41 -14.10 -6.06
CA MET A 159 7.04 -14.13 -4.75
C MET A 159 7.78 -15.46 -4.57
N GLN A 160 9.08 -15.36 -4.30
CA GLN A 160 9.94 -16.51 -4.06
C GLN A 160 9.80 -17.01 -2.62
N LEU A 161 10.42 -18.16 -2.32
CA LEU A 161 10.53 -18.64 -0.95
C LEU A 161 11.30 -17.63 -0.09
N VAL A 162 10.73 -17.25 1.06
CA VAL A 162 11.39 -16.41 2.07
C VAL A 162 11.85 -17.31 3.19
N GLY A 163 13.16 -17.42 3.37
CA GLY A 163 13.79 -18.23 4.41
C GLY A 163 14.70 -17.40 5.31
N LYS A 164 15.56 -18.10 6.07
CA LYS A 164 16.54 -17.49 6.96
C LYS A 164 17.42 -16.41 6.30
N PRO A 165 17.91 -16.57 5.06
CA PRO A 165 18.73 -15.53 4.42
C PRO A 165 18.00 -14.19 4.24
N GLN A 166 16.68 -14.21 4.16
CA GLN A 166 15.84 -13.01 4.05
C GLN A 166 15.41 -12.45 5.41
N GLY A 167 15.80 -13.09 6.51
CA GLY A 167 15.50 -12.67 7.89
C GLY A 167 14.35 -13.42 8.55
N CYS A 168 13.82 -14.50 7.94
CA CYS A 168 12.78 -15.31 8.57
C CYS A 168 13.33 -16.03 9.81
N ALA A 169 12.68 -15.84 10.96
CA ALA A 169 13.01 -16.50 12.22
C ALA A 169 12.56 -17.96 12.25
N ALA A 170 11.47 -18.28 11.54
CA ALA A 170 10.97 -19.64 11.37
C ALA A 170 11.77 -20.41 10.28
N TRP A 171 11.41 -21.68 10.05
CA TRP A 171 11.96 -22.47 8.95
C TRP A 171 11.66 -21.84 7.58
N SER A 172 10.43 -21.36 7.39
CA SER A 172 9.99 -20.62 6.21
C SER A 172 8.95 -19.57 6.59
N CYS A 173 8.95 -18.47 5.84
CA CYS A 173 7.96 -17.40 5.87
C CYS A 173 7.25 -17.38 4.51
N ASP A 174 6.54 -18.47 4.20
CA ASP A 174 6.06 -18.80 2.85
C ASP A 174 4.58 -18.54 2.60
N GLN A 175 3.90 -17.80 3.48
CA GLN A 175 2.47 -17.44 3.35
C GLN A 175 2.14 -16.81 1.98
N PHE A 176 3.08 -16.04 1.42
CA PHE A 176 2.89 -15.32 0.17
C PHE A 176 3.58 -15.98 -1.02
N ARG A 177 4.21 -17.16 -0.84
CA ARG A 177 4.96 -17.84 -1.91
C ARG A 177 4.07 -18.07 -3.12
N GLY A 178 4.55 -17.72 -4.30
CA GLY A 178 3.81 -17.91 -5.56
C GLY A 178 2.70 -16.88 -5.81
N MET A 179 2.47 -15.92 -4.91
CA MET A 179 1.65 -14.75 -5.21
C MET A 179 2.39 -13.80 -6.16
N PHE A 180 1.65 -12.96 -6.86
CA PHE A 180 2.21 -11.92 -7.72
C PHE A 180 2.76 -10.76 -6.88
N VAL A 181 3.97 -10.36 -7.23
CA VAL A 181 4.66 -9.17 -6.72
C VAL A 181 4.52 -8.06 -7.74
N TYR A 182 4.19 -6.87 -7.26
CA TYR A 182 4.08 -5.64 -8.03
C TYR A 182 5.24 -4.73 -7.63
N SER A 183 6.12 -4.44 -8.58
CA SER A 183 7.36 -3.69 -8.39
C SER A 183 7.23 -2.31 -9.01
N PHE A 184 7.06 -1.29 -8.16
CA PHE A 184 6.85 0.10 -8.55
C PHE A 184 8.13 0.90 -8.37
N ASP A 185 8.45 1.79 -9.32
CA ASP A 185 9.61 2.66 -9.23
C ASP A 185 9.23 4.06 -8.74
N TRP A 186 10.04 4.62 -7.85
CA TRP A 186 9.80 5.91 -7.23
C TRP A 186 11.06 6.74 -7.18
N GLN A 187 10.94 8.02 -7.50
CA GLN A 187 12.04 8.97 -7.49
C GLN A 187 12.16 9.60 -6.09
N LEU A 188 13.26 9.33 -5.37
CA LEU A 188 13.57 10.04 -4.13
C LEU A 188 13.89 11.52 -4.40
N PRO A 189 13.57 12.45 -3.47
CA PRO A 189 13.91 13.86 -3.61
C PRO A 189 15.43 14.08 -3.66
N LYS A 190 15.88 15.10 -4.39
CA LYS A 190 17.31 15.40 -4.58
C LYS A 190 17.92 16.19 -3.41
N ASP A 191 17.06 16.79 -2.61
CA ASP A 191 17.34 17.76 -1.55
C ASP A 191 16.96 17.24 -0.16
N PHE A 192 16.68 15.94 -0.04
CA PHE A 192 16.28 15.30 1.22
C PHE A 192 17.29 14.22 1.63
N THR A 193 17.76 14.28 2.87
CA THR A 193 18.60 13.25 3.52
C THR A 193 18.08 12.98 4.93
N CYS A 194 18.25 11.75 5.42
CA CYS A 194 17.80 11.36 6.74
C CYS A 194 18.65 10.19 7.27
N GLU A 195 18.91 10.15 8.58
CA GLU A 195 19.51 8.97 9.22
C GLU A 195 18.48 7.85 9.42
N GLN A 196 17.24 8.25 9.71
CA GLN A 196 16.08 7.38 9.71
C GLN A 196 14.85 8.22 9.37
N CYS A 197 14.11 7.82 8.35
CA CYS A 197 12.86 8.45 7.95
C CYS A 197 11.86 7.41 7.43
N LYS A 198 10.60 7.82 7.28
CA LYS A 198 9.50 6.92 6.92
C LYS A 198 9.25 6.96 5.43
N LEU A 199 9.34 5.79 4.79
CA LEU A 199 8.75 5.55 3.48
C LEU A 199 7.35 4.98 3.69
N GLN A 200 6.33 5.79 3.42
CA GLN A 200 4.93 5.47 3.62
C GLN A 200 4.29 5.04 2.32
N LEU A 201 3.84 3.79 2.29
CA LEU A 201 2.95 3.26 1.29
C LEU A 201 1.51 3.48 1.76
N TYR A 202 0.67 3.93 0.83
CA TYR A 202 -0.77 4.03 1.02
C TYR A 202 -1.50 3.45 -0.18
N TYR A 203 -2.43 2.54 0.08
CA TYR A 203 -3.26 1.90 -0.93
C TYR A 203 -4.72 2.26 -0.70
N LEU A 204 -5.27 3.01 -1.65
CA LEU A 204 -6.68 3.34 -1.75
C LEU A 204 -7.34 2.31 -2.66
N THR A 205 -8.15 1.42 -2.09
CA THR A 205 -8.81 0.39 -2.90
C THR A 205 -9.91 1.00 -3.77
N ALA A 206 -10.33 0.26 -4.80
CA ALA A 206 -11.54 0.59 -5.54
C ALA A 206 -12.72 -0.31 -5.18
N SER A 207 -12.84 -0.75 -3.91
CA SER A 207 -13.90 -1.68 -3.52
C SER A 207 -15.29 -1.04 -3.44
N ARG A 208 -15.37 0.29 -3.32
CA ARG A 208 -16.64 1.03 -3.17
C ARG A 208 -16.72 2.38 -3.87
N CYS A 209 -15.58 2.94 -4.26
CA CYS A 209 -15.43 4.15 -5.04
C CYS A 209 -14.15 4.04 -5.86
N TRP A 210 -14.06 4.69 -7.02
CA TRP A 210 -12.82 4.71 -7.80
C TRP A 210 -11.90 5.84 -7.32
N PRO A 211 -10.56 5.64 -7.23
CA PRO A 211 -9.64 6.71 -6.89
C PRO A 211 -9.86 7.97 -7.74
N PRO A 212 -9.72 9.19 -7.17
CA PRO A 212 -10.02 10.43 -7.90
C PRO A 212 -9.26 10.53 -9.21
N CYS A 213 -9.88 11.15 -10.20
CA CYS A 213 -9.22 11.38 -11.47
C CYS A 213 -8.00 12.30 -11.32
N GLN A 214 -6.89 11.95 -11.97
CA GLN A 214 -5.66 12.75 -11.96
C GLN A 214 -5.47 13.57 -13.23
N GLN A 215 -6.03 13.10 -14.34
CA GLN A 215 -5.92 13.77 -15.64
C GLN A 215 -7.15 13.44 -16.48
N GLU A 216 -7.77 14.49 -17.03
CA GLU A 216 -8.91 14.36 -17.93
C GLU A 216 -8.46 13.96 -19.35
N PRO A 217 -9.26 13.18 -20.11
CA PRO A 217 -10.56 12.62 -19.71
C PRO A 217 -10.40 11.41 -18.78
N CYS A 218 -11.15 11.39 -17.69
CA CYS A 218 -11.12 10.28 -16.76
C CYS A 218 -11.71 9.00 -17.36
N LYS A 219 -11.06 7.86 -17.12
CA LYS A 219 -11.60 6.53 -17.40
C LYS A 219 -11.52 5.68 -16.15
N LYS A 220 -12.66 5.17 -15.69
CA LYS A 220 -12.75 4.20 -14.60
C LYS A 220 -13.20 2.85 -15.19
N PRO A 221 -12.59 1.72 -14.78
CA PRO A 221 -12.97 0.39 -15.26
C PRO A 221 -14.19 -0.18 -14.51
N VAL A 222 -14.67 0.51 -13.48
CA VAL A 222 -15.81 0.13 -12.63
C VAL A 222 -16.84 1.24 -12.60
N ASP A 223 -18.11 0.88 -12.42
CA ASP A 223 -19.20 1.83 -12.28
C ASP A 223 -19.41 2.29 -10.82
N TYR A 224 -18.33 2.75 -10.19
CA TYR A 224 -18.38 3.40 -8.88
C TYR A 224 -18.11 4.88 -9.01
N GLU A 225 -18.73 5.72 -8.18
CA GLU A 225 -18.37 7.13 -8.11
C GLU A 225 -16.90 7.33 -7.70
N TYR A 226 -16.33 8.49 -8.04
CA TYR A 226 -14.99 8.82 -7.58
C TYR A 226 -14.98 9.07 -6.07
N CYS A 227 -13.99 8.53 -5.36
CA CYS A 227 -13.86 8.71 -3.92
C CYS A 227 -13.89 10.19 -3.52
N GLY A 228 -14.68 10.53 -2.50
CA GLY A 228 -14.87 11.90 -2.02
C GLY A 228 -15.86 12.74 -2.83
N LYS A 229 -16.50 12.20 -3.89
CA LYS A 229 -17.63 12.86 -4.55
C LYS A 229 -18.95 12.58 -3.82
N PRO A 230 -19.96 13.47 -3.94
CA PRO A 230 -21.29 13.20 -3.41
C PRO A 230 -21.82 11.84 -3.90
N GLY A 231 -22.33 11.02 -2.99
CA GLY A 231 -22.82 9.66 -3.30
C GLY A 231 -21.75 8.56 -3.31
N ALA A 232 -20.45 8.90 -3.26
CA ALA A 232 -19.40 7.90 -3.15
C ALA A 232 -19.38 7.28 -1.74
N THR A 233 -19.29 5.95 -1.68
CA THR A 233 -19.12 5.24 -0.42
C THR A 233 -17.66 5.26 0.02
N TYR A 234 -17.41 5.37 1.32
CA TYR A 234 -16.06 5.38 1.88
C TYR A 234 -15.30 4.07 1.52
N PRO A 235 -14.08 4.15 0.95
CA PRO A 235 -13.32 2.98 0.48
C PRO A 235 -12.60 2.23 1.61
N GLU A 236 -12.09 1.03 1.30
CA GLU A 236 -11.05 0.43 2.15
C GLU A 236 -9.68 1.07 1.87
N GLU A 237 -8.82 1.03 2.88
CA GLU A 237 -7.56 1.73 2.88
C GLU A 237 -6.50 0.92 3.63
N PHE A 238 -5.26 0.94 3.13
CA PHE A 238 -4.14 0.19 3.71
C PHE A 238 -2.89 1.05 3.74
N TRP A 239 -2.08 0.87 4.78
CA TRP A 239 -0.83 1.60 4.98
C TRP A 239 0.27 0.67 5.38
N ASN A 240 1.48 0.91 4.88
CA ASN A 240 2.69 0.29 5.39
C ASN A 240 3.74 1.41 5.54
N CYS A 241 4.52 1.40 6.61
CA CYS A 241 5.69 2.24 6.75
C CYS A 241 6.95 1.36 6.75
N ALA A 242 7.97 1.74 5.99
CA ALA A 242 9.33 1.25 6.15
C ALA A 242 10.22 2.37 6.67
N ASP A 243 11.10 2.04 7.61
CA ASP A 243 12.13 2.97 8.05
C ASP A 243 13.32 2.85 7.11
N ILE A 244 13.79 3.98 6.55
CA ILE A 244 14.90 3.99 5.58
C ILE A 244 15.90 5.09 5.93
N LYS A 245 17.12 4.93 5.44
CA LYS A 245 18.17 5.95 5.50
C LYS A 245 18.38 6.54 4.10
N ILE A 246 18.55 7.86 4.02
CA ILE A 246 18.87 8.57 2.77
C ILE A 246 20.15 9.36 2.96
N THR A 247 21.20 8.95 2.27
CA THR A 247 22.52 9.59 2.28
C THR A 247 22.66 10.62 1.17
N SER A 248 23.75 11.38 1.23
CA SER A 248 24.16 12.26 0.13
C SER A 248 24.53 11.52 -1.14
#